data_AF-A0A956K9W3-F1
#
_entry.id   AF-A0A956K9W3-F1
#
_cell.length_a   1.000
_cell.length_b   1.000
_cell.length_c   1.000
_cell.angle_alpha   90.00
_cell.angle_beta   90.00
_cell.angle_gamma   90.00
#
_symmetry.space_group_name_H-M   'P 1'
#
loop_
_entity.id
_entity.type
_entity.pdbx_description
1 polymer ?
#
loop_
_entity_poly.entity_id
_entity_poly.type
_entity_poly.pdbx_seq_one_letter_code
_entity_poly.pdbx_strand_id
1 'polypeptide(L)'
;MGLSQDPEPRALVHTGSPAFSHAFLRAAAEVFAGLPGWLDVDGYLFEALTHDESAWAAERERDAGLRALLDGCPDFYQRVRRLRQRLEQQRGHALRIAVIDLGTELHWGDVGQLDKARSVYAALTEPGAAGDFARALAALDAVGPDRFGNRCLGAVGVPDDGSVRDCVIVDSVLGRGHARGAVVVRSRLERFALAPGAVALECRVRGLRLDPRALAFASIADVLRVPADHVHTSIAADMQAAEPVWQSWFADARVNPGAGEFYDRPCWGNPGSFAEKFIQSRYR
;
A
#
# COMPACT_ATOMS: atom_id res chain seq x y z
N MET A 1 -6.48 38.53 16.72
CA MET A 1 -7.30 37.40 16.23
C MET A 1 -6.35 36.28 15.89
N GLY A 2 -6.55 35.13 16.52
CA GLY A 2 -5.58 34.04 16.59
C GLY A 2 -5.28 33.41 15.23
N LEU A 3 -4.00 33.12 15.02
CA LEU A 3 -3.52 32.24 13.97
C LEU A 3 -4.21 30.88 14.16
N SER A 4 -4.91 30.44 13.12
CA SER A 4 -5.36 29.06 12.96
C SER A 4 -4.18 28.14 13.26
N GLN A 5 -4.30 27.34 14.32
CA GLN A 5 -3.38 26.23 14.55
C GLN A 5 -3.65 25.23 13.43
N ASP A 6 -2.78 25.20 12.43
CA ASP A 6 -2.74 24.08 11.51
C ASP A 6 -2.62 22.80 12.35
N PRO A 7 -3.50 21.80 12.16
CA PRO A 7 -3.39 20.57 12.91
C PRO A 7 -2.01 19.98 12.63
N GLU A 8 -1.25 19.70 13.70
CA GLU A 8 0.05 19.05 13.59
C GLU A 8 -0.07 17.83 12.67
N PRO A 9 0.89 17.62 11.75
CA PRO A 9 0.85 16.50 10.83
C PRO A 9 0.74 15.20 11.63
N ARG A 10 -0.41 14.52 11.50
CA ARG A 10 -0.61 13.17 12.02
C ARG A 10 0.20 12.21 11.15
N ALA A 11 1.09 11.45 11.77
CA ALA A 11 1.84 10.42 11.09
C ALA A 11 0.89 9.41 10.42
N LEU A 12 1.15 9.10 9.14
CA LEU A 12 0.46 8.05 8.40
C LEU A 12 1.27 6.77 8.56
N VAL A 13 0.85 5.87 9.43
CA VAL A 13 1.52 4.59 9.66
C VAL A 13 0.86 3.52 8.78
N HIS A 14 1.61 2.90 7.88
CA HIS A 14 1.13 1.73 7.14
C HIS A 14 1.62 0.46 7.84
N THR A 15 0.66 -0.29 8.36
CA THR A 15 0.88 -1.43 9.24
C THR A 15 0.68 -2.79 8.55
N GLY A 16 0.72 -2.81 7.21
CA GLY A 16 0.56 -4.02 6.39
C GLY A 16 -0.89 -4.50 6.23
N SER A 17 -1.05 -5.80 5.94
CA SER A 17 -2.35 -6.47 5.69
C SER A 17 -3.12 -7.09 6.90
N PRO A 18 -2.95 -6.68 8.17
CA PRO A 18 -3.73 -7.28 9.27
C PRO A 18 -4.96 -6.43 9.65
N ALA A 19 -5.96 -7.10 10.23
CA ALA A 19 -7.11 -6.43 10.82
C ALA A 19 -6.75 -5.86 12.20
N PHE A 20 -6.77 -4.54 12.35
CA PHE A 20 -6.57 -3.88 13.64
C PHE A 20 -7.87 -3.35 14.24
N SER A 21 -8.03 -3.50 15.55
CA SER A 21 -9.12 -2.83 16.26
C SER A 21 -8.93 -1.30 16.26
N HIS A 22 -10.01 -0.52 16.30
CA HIS A 22 -9.92 0.94 16.46
C HIS A 22 -9.11 1.38 17.70
N ALA A 23 -9.15 0.59 18.78
CA ALA A 23 -8.32 0.84 19.95
C ALA A 23 -6.81 0.76 19.64
N PHE A 24 -6.43 -0.23 18.83
CA PHE A 24 -5.05 -0.38 18.34
C PHE A 24 -4.63 0.80 17.48
N LEU A 25 -5.45 1.17 16.49
CA LEU A 25 -5.14 2.28 15.58
C LEU A 25 -4.98 3.61 16.31
N ARG A 26 -5.84 3.92 17.29
CA ARG A 26 -5.72 5.13 18.11
C ARG A 26 -4.44 5.14 18.95
N ALA A 27 -4.15 4.04 19.63
CA ALA A 27 -2.94 3.92 20.44
C ALA A 27 -1.67 4.03 19.58
N ALA A 28 -1.69 3.45 18.37
CA ALA A 28 -0.58 3.54 17.42
C ALA A 28 -0.38 5.00 16.95
N ALA A 29 -1.45 5.68 16.55
CA ALA A 29 -1.39 7.08 16.13
C ALA A 29 -0.83 8.00 17.23
N GLU A 30 -1.18 7.76 18.50
CA GLU A 30 -0.66 8.53 19.64
C GLU A 30 0.83 8.25 19.91
N VAL A 31 1.23 6.98 19.85
CA VAL A 31 2.60 6.55 20.16
C VAL A 31 3.59 6.94 19.06
N PHE A 32 3.15 6.96 17.82
CA PHE A 32 3.94 7.36 16.66
C PHE A 32 3.73 8.84 16.28
N ALA A 33 3.02 9.62 17.09
CA ALA A 33 2.87 11.06 16.88
C ALA A 33 4.22 11.79 16.84
N GLY A 34 4.28 12.83 16.02
CA GLY A 34 5.46 13.69 15.85
C GLY A 34 6.53 13.15 14.90
N LEU A 35 6.34 11.97 14.30
CA LEU A 35 7.22 11.48 13.24
C LEU A 35 6.86 12.14 11.89
N PRO A 36 7.86 12.62 11.13
CA PRO A 36 7.61 13.18 9.81
C PRO A 36 7.32 12.08 8.78
N GLY A 37 6.31 12.30 7.95
CA GLY A 37 6.06 11.48 6.76
C GLY A 37 5.38 10.13 7.02
N TRP A 38 5.54 9.22 6.05
CA TRP A 38 4.98 7.87 6.06
C TRP A 38 6.02 6.88 6.57
N LEU A 39 5.66 6.08 7.57
CA LEU A 39 6.53 5.05 8.14
C LEU A 39 6.00 3.66 7.74
N ASP A 40 6.79 2.93 6.95
CA ASP A 40 6.52 1.52 6.66
C ASP A 40 7.04 0.65 7.81
N VAL A 41 6.13 -0.05 8.48
CA VAL A 41 6.47 -0.88 9.64
C VAL A 41 6.11 -2.34 9.39
N ASP A 42 5.81 -2.72 8.15
CA ASP A 42 5.38 -4.06 7.80
C ASP A 42 6.44 -5.11 8.18
N GLY A 43 5.99 -6.21 8.77
CA GLY A 43 6.85 -7.21 9.44
C GLY A 43 7.41 -6.74 10.80
N TYR A 44 8.15 -5.63 10.83
CA TYR A 44 8.91 -5.19 12.03
C TYR A 44 8.03 -4.77 13.21
N LEU A 45 6.82 -4.27 12.96
CA LEU A 45 5.86 -3.97 14.03
C LEU A 45 5.53 -5.21 14.84
N PHE A 46 5.30 -6.36 14.19
CA PHE A 46 4.96 -7.60 14.87
C PHE A 46 6.13 -8.17 15.63
N GLU A 47 7.32 -8.14 15.04
CA GLU A 47 8.56 -8.51 15.71
C GLU A 47 8.78 -7.67 16.96
N ALA A 48 8.67 -6.34 16.89
CA ALA A 48 8.81 -5.48 18.06
C ALA A 48 7.71 -5.70 19.12
N LEU A 49 6.50 -6.09 18.71
CA LEU A 49 5.42 -6.44 19.62
C LEU A 49 5.68 -7.78 20.35
N THR A 50 6.37 -8.74 19.72
CA THR A 50 6.60 -10.10 20.26
C THR A 50 7.97 -10.26 20.92
N HIS A 51 9.01 -9.64 20.39
CA HIS A 51 10.39 -9.77 20.85
C HIS A 51 10.63 -9.04 22.19
N ASP A 52 11.52 -9.62 22.99
CA ASP A 52 12.19 -8.92 24.09
C ASP A 52 13.40 -8.11 23.55
N GLU A 53 14.10 -7.41 24.43
CA GLU A 53 15.19 -6.51 24.03
C GLU A 53 16.37 -7.26 23.38
N SER A 54 16.65 -8.48 23.83
CA SER A 54 17.75 -9.29 23.28
C SER A 54 17.41 -9.84 21.91
N ALA A 55 16.20 -10.37 21.71
CA ALA A 55 15.72 -10.81 20.40
C ALA A 55 15.63 -9.64 19.41
N TRP A 56 15.19 -8.47 19.87
CA TRP A 56 15.19 -7.26 19.05
C TRP A 56 16.60 -6.80 18.66
N ALA A 57 17.56 -6.85 19.59
CA ALA A 57 18.95 -6.50 19.31
C ALA A 57 19.57 -7.44 18.27
N ALA A 58 19.30 -8.74 18.37
CA ALA A 58 19.74 -9.73 17.39
C ALA A 58 19.15 -9.47 16.00
N GLU A 59 17.86 -9.13 15.95
CA GLU A 59 17.18 -8.82 14.69
C GLU A 59 17.75 -7.56 14.02
N ARG A 60 18.07 -6.53 14.82
CA ARG A 60 18.74 -5.31 14.35
C ARG A 60 20.10 -5.60 13.70
N GLU A 61 20.84 -6.57 14.21
CA GLU A 61 22.14 -6.96 13.64
C GLU A 61 21.97 -7.74 12.33
N ARG A 62 20.92 -8.58 12.26
CA ARG A 62 20.62 -9.47 11.16
C ARG A 62 20.05 -8.76 9.93
N ASP A 63 19.07 -7.86 10.13
CA ASP A 63 18.26 -7.31 9.05
C ASP A 63 18.68 -5.88 8.64
N ALA A 64 18.98 -5.68 7.35
CA ALA A 64 19.33 -4.37 6.80
C ALA A 64 18.12 -3.42 6.67
N GLY A 65 16.94 -3.94 6.36
CA GLY A 65 15.69 -3.18 6.30
C GLY A 65 15.28 -2.65 7.67
N LEU A 66 15.46 -3.45 8.73
CA LEU A 66 15.22 -2.98 10.10
C LEU A 66 16.17 -1.82 10.46
N ARG A 67 17.44 -1.89 10.08
CA ARG A 67 18.38 -0.78 10.30
C ARG A 67 17.95 0.49 9.58
N ALA A 68 17.50 0.38 8.33
CA ALA A 68 16.99 1.53 7.57
C ALA A 68 15.73 2.14 8.22
N LEU A 69 14.83 1.33 8.79
CA LEU A 69 13.69 1.81 9.57
C LEU A 69 14.16 2.62 10.80
N LEU A 70 15.18 2.13 11.50
CA LEU A 70 15.71 2.76 12.70
C LEU A 70 16.43 4.08 12.42
N ASP A 71 16.96 4.31 11.20
CA ASP A 71 17.51 5.60 10.82
C ASP A 71 16.42 6.70 10.81
N GLY A 72 15.19 6.35 10.41
CA GLY A 72 14.03 7.25 10.44
C GLY A 72 13.30 7.31 11.79
N CYS A 73 13.39 6.25 12.59
CA CYS A 73 12.73 6.14 13.89
C CYS A 73 13.61 5.39 14.92
N PRO A 74 14.65 6.02 15.50
CA PRO A 74 15.60 5.34 16.38
C PRO A 74 14.97 4.73 17.64
N ASP A 75 13.86 5.29 18.11
CA ASP A 75 13.09 4.83 19.27
C ASP A 75 11.93 3.89 18.90
N PHE A 76 11.92 3.32 17.68
CA PHE A 76 10.85 2.46 17.17
C PHE A 76 10.45 1.35 18.15
N TYR A 77 11.41 0.57 18.64
CA TYR A 77 11.12 -0.52 19.59
C TYR A 77 10.42 0.01 20.85
N GLN A 78 10.93 1.08 21.44
CA GLN A 78 10.36 1.67 22.66
C GLN A 78 8.95 2.22 22.42
N ARG A 79 8.71 2.80 21.25
CA ARG A 79 7.35 3.18 20.82
C ARG A 79 6.45 1.96 20.75
N VAL A 80 6.84 0.90 20.07
CA VAL A 80 6.03 -0.34 19.98
C VAL A 80 5.77 -0.96 21.36
N ARG A 81 6.73 -0.92 22.28
CA ARG A 81 6.52 -1.37 23.68
C ARG A 81 5.46 -0.52 24.39
N ARG A 82 5.47 0.81 24.23
CA ARG A 82 4.42 1.70 24.76
C ARG A 82 3.05 1.40 24.15
N LEU A 83 3.00 1.15 22.85
CA LEU A 83 1.77 0.73 22.16
C LEU A 83 1.20 -0.55 22.79
N ARG A 84 2.04 -1.58 22.95
CA ARG A 84 1.64 -2.83 23.61
C ARG A 84 1.11 -2.59 25.02
N GLN A 85 1.87 -1.86 25.85
CA GLN A 85 1.48 -1.57 27.24
C GLN A 85 0.13 -0.85 27.32
N ARG A 86 -0.10 0.15 26.46
CA ARG A 86 -1.36 0.91 26.42
C ARG A 86 -2.55 0.03 26.07
N LEU A 87 -2.37 -0.89 25.12
CA LEU A 87 -3.42 -1.82 24.73
C LEU A 87 -3.73 -2.85 25.81
N GLU A 88 -2.70 -3.36 26.48
CA GLU A 88 -2.85 -4.30 27.60
C GLU A 88 -3.57 -3.64 28.78
N GLN A 89 -3.19 -2.41 29.13
CA GLN A 89 -3.85 -1.61 30.16
C GLN A 89 -5.33 -1.35 29.81
N GLN A 90 -5.62 -0.96 28.58
CA GLN A 90 -6.99 -0.66 28.14
C GLN A 90 -7.88 -1.91 28.14
N ARG A 91 -7.34 -3.08 27.81
CA ARG A 91 -8.11 -4.34 27.72
C ARG A 91 -8.15 -5.12 29.04
N GLY A 92 -7.29 -4.78 30.00
CA GLY A 92 -7.19 -5.47 31.28
C GLY A 92 -6.55 -6.87 31.19
N HIS A 93 -5.82 -7.16 30.11
CA HIS A 93 -5.11 -8.43 29.94
C HIS A 93 -3.92 -8.29 28.98
N ALA A 94 -2.97 -9.23 29.07
CA ALA A 94 -1.81 -9.26 28.17
C ALA A 94 -2.21 -9.46 26.69
N LEU A 95 -1.48 -8.82 25.79
CA LEU A 95 -1.66 -8.95 24.35
C LEU A 95 -1.14 -10.31 23.92
N ARG A 96 -1.99 -11.08 23.26
CA ARG A 96 -1.62 -12.37 22.66
C ARG A 96 -1.45 -12.19 21.17
N ILE A 97 -0.28 -12.54 20.68
CA ILE A 97 0.03 -12.63 19.25
C ILE A 97 0.22 -14.11 18.97
N ALA A 98 -0.58 -14.64 18.06
CA ALA A 98 -0.53 -16.04 17.64
C ALA A 98 -0.14 -16.08 16.16
N VAL A 99 0.74 -17.00 15.81
CA VAL A 99 1.11 -17.30 14.42
C VAL A 99 0.36 -18.55 14.02
N ILE A 100 -0.32 -18.48 12.87
CA ILE A 100 -1.00 -19.64 12.28
C ILE A 100 -0.07 -20.18 11.20
N ASP A 101 0.41 -21.41 11.41
CA ASP A 101 1.04 -22.18 10.35
C ASP A 101 -0.05 -22.65 9.38
N LEU A 102 0.01 -22.17 8.15
CA LEU A 102 -0.97 -22.51 7.12
C LEU A 102 -0.58 -23.79 6.34
N GLY A 103 0.52 -24.45 6.73
CA GLY A 103 0.98 -25.70 6.13
C GLY A 103 1.90 -25.50 4.93
N THR A 104 2.17 -26.59 4.21
CA THR A 104 3.19 -26.62 3.14
C THR A 104 2.62 -26.42 1.73
N GLU A 105 1.33 -26.65 1.52
CA GLU A 105 0.65 -26.51 0.23
C GLU A 105 -0.05 -25.14 0.12
N LEU A 106 0.76 -24.08 0.21
CA LEU A 106 0.28 -22.71 0.10
C LEU A 106 0.53 -22.17 -1.29
N HIS A 107 -0.56 -21.82 -1.96
CA HIS A 107 -0.53 -21.03 -3.19
C HIS A 107 -0.56 -19.55 -2.79
N TRP A 108 0.62 -18.93 -2.75
CA TRP A 108 0.75 -17.51 -2.48
C TRP A 108 1.37 -16.80 -3.68
N GLY A 109 0.66 -15.80 -4.19
CA GLY A 109 1.17 -14.85 -5.15
C GLY A 109 0.50 -13.52 -4.92
N ASP A 110 1.29 -12.44 -4.87
CA ASP A 110 0.81 -11.08 -4.59
C ASP A 110 -0.34 -10.67 -5.53
N VAL A 111 -0.34 -11.21 -6.76
CA VAL A 111 -1.40 -11.01 -7.77
C VAL A 111 -2.78 -11.46 -7.27
N GLY A 112 -2.85 -12.51 -6.46
CA GLY A 112 -4.08 -13.02 -5.84
C GLY A 112 -4.77 -12.02 -4.90
N GLN A 113 -4.01 -11.08 -4.36
CA GLN A 113 -4.51 -10.05 -3.42
C GLN A 113 -4.80 -8.71 -4.11
N LEU A 114 -4.38 -8.53 -5.37
CA LEU A 114 -4.51 -7.25 -6.06
C LEU A 114 -5.96 -6.84 -6.33
N ASP A 115 -6.90 -7.77 -6.52
CA ASP A 115 -8.32 -7.38 -6.65
C ASP A 115 -8.89 -6.85 -5.31
N LYS A 116 -8.50 -7.48 -4.19
CA LYS A 116 -8.86 -6.99 -2.86
C LYS A 116 -8.25 -5.62 -2.62
N ALA A 117 -6.96 -5.43 -2.96
CA ALA A 117 -6.30 -4.14 -2.89
C ALA A 117 -7.05 -3.09 -3.75
N ARG A 118 -7.38 -3.42 -5.00
CA ARG A 118 -8.17 -2.54 -5.88
C ARG A 118 -9.47 -2.11 -5.21
N SER A 119 -10.22 -3.06 -4.66
CA SER A 119 -11.50 -2.77 -3.99
C SER A 119 -11.33 -1.83 -2.79
N VAL A 120 -10.31 -2.09 -1.96
CA VAL A 120 -10.00 -1.25 -0.79
C VAL A 120 -9.64 0.17 -1.20
N TYR A 121 -8.77 0.35 -2.20
CA TYR A 121 -8.39 1.69 -2.66
C TYR A 121 -9.53 2.39 -3.38
N ALA A 122 -10.27 1.71 -4.27
CA ALA A 122 -11.39 2.32 -5.00
C ALA A 122 -12.46 2.91 -4.07
N ALA A 123 -12.69 2.28 -2.91
CA ALA A 123 -13.62 2.76 -1.88
C ALA A 123 -13.31 4.19 -1.39
N LEU A 124 -12.06 4.66 -1.49
CA LEU A 124 -11.68 6.03 -1.10
C LEU A 124 -12.38 7.11 -1.92
N THR A 125 -12.79 6.79 -3.15
CA THR A 125 -13.52 7.70 -4.05
C THR A 125 -15.03 7.60 -3.93
N GLU A 126 -15.55 6.61 -3.18
CA GLU A 126 -16.98 6.41 -3.06
C GLU A 126 -17.64 7.52 -2.25
N PRO A 127 -18.87 7.95 -2.63
CA PRO A 127 -19.66 8.84 -1.81
C PRO A 127 -20.31 8.09 -0.64
N GLY A 128 -20.67 8.83 0.41
CA GLY A 128 -21.43 8.31 1.55
C GLY A 128 -20.61 7.48 2.54
N ALA A 129 -21.32 6.78 3.42
CA ALA A 129 -20.74 6.19 4.63
C ALA A 129 -19.60 5.18 4.37
N ALA A 130 -19.69 4.41 3.28
CA ALA A 130 -18.64 3.44 2.92
C ALA A 130 -17.33 4.15 2.55
N GLY A 131 -17.40 5.18 1.70
CA GLY A 131 -16.24 5.98 1.35
C GLY A 131 -15.75 6.87 2.50
N ASP A 132 -16.65 7.39 3.34
CA ASP A 132 -16.27 8.13 4.54
C ASP A 132 -15.48 7.25 5.50
N PHE A 133 -15.92 6.00 5.71
CA PHE A 133 -15.20 5.02 6.50
C PHE A 133 -13.84 4.65 5.88
N ALA A 134 -13.79 4.40 4.58
CA ALA A 134 -12.54 4.10 3.88
C ALA A 134 -11.54 5.26 4.00
N ARG A 135 -12.00 6.51 3.84
CA ARG A 135 -11.17 7.71 4.01
C ARG A 135 -10.69 7.85 5.46
N ALA A 136 -11.54 7.63 6.45
CA ALA A 136 -11.13 7.66 7.85
C ALA A 136 -10.08 6.59 8.17
N LEU A 137 -10.23 5.38 7.63
CA LEU A 137 -9.26 4.31 7.79
C LEU A 137 -7.90 4.67 7.17
N ALA A 138 -7.92 5.38 6.04
CA ALA A 138 -6.72 5.90 5.38
C ALA A 138 -6.23 7.25 5.94
N ALA A 139 -6.79 7.74 7.06
CA ALA A 139 -6.50 9.05 7.66
C ALA A 139 -6.65 10.25 6.68
N LEU A 140 -7.63 10.14 5.77
CA LEU A 140 -8.04 11.14 4.79
C LEU A 140 -9.34 11.87 5.20
N ASP A 141 -9.89 11.59 6.39
CA ASP A 141 -11.14 12.17 6.90
C ASP A 141 -11.05 13.69 7.16
N ALA A 142 -9.85 14.19 7.48
CA ALA A 142 -9.59 15.62 7.61
C ALA A 142 -9.30 16.32 6.26
N VAL A 143 -9.13 15.56 5.17
CA VAL A 143 -8.76 16.11 3.85
C VAL A 143 -10.03 16.45 3.06
N GLY A 144 -10.29 17.75 2.94
CA GLY A 144 -11.37 18.28 2.11
C GLY A 144 -11.07 18.15 0.61
N PRO A 145 -12.10 18.12 -0.25
CA PRO A 145 -11.92 18.21 -1.69
C PRO A 145 -11.40 19.59 -2.12
N ASP A 146 -10.61 19.62 -3.18
CA ASP A 146 -10.28 20.84 -3.92
C ASP A 146 -11.46 21.32 -4.80
N ARG A 147 -11.23 22.36 -5.60
CA ARG A 147 -12.24 22.95 -6.51
C ARG A 147 -12.75 22.00 -7.61
N PHE A 148 -12.08 20.88 -7.83
CA PHE A 148 -12.41 19.85 -8.82
C PHE A 148 -12.88 18.54 -8.17
N GLY A 149 -13.06 18.52 -6.84
CA GLY A 149 -13.52 17.35 -6.10
C GLY A 149 -12.39 16.42 -5.63
N ASN A 150 -11.12 16.73 -5.92
CA ASN A 150 -10.00 15.86 -5.58
C ASN A 150 -9.58 16.01 -4.12
N ARG A 151 -9.24 14.89 -3.46
CA ARG A 151 -8.59 14.89 -2.14
C ARG A 151 -7.11 14.65 -2.33
N CYS A 152 -6.30 15.64 -1.96
CA CYS A 152 -4.86 15.61 -2.13
C CYS A 152 -4.17 15.56 -0.76
N LEU A 153 -3.28 14.60 -0.55
CA LEU A 153 -2.50 14.45 0.68
C LEU A 153 -1.01 14.31 0.36
N GLY A 154 -0.18 15.06 1.09
CA GLY A 154 1.27 15.03 0.95
C GLY A 154 1.78 15.81 -0.27
N ALA A 155 2.89 15.35 -0.87
CA ALA A 155 3.54 16.01 -1.99
C ALA A 155 2.81 15.74 -3.31
N VAL A 156 1.82 16.59 -3.62
CA VAL A 156 0.94 16.41 -4.78
C VAL A 156 1.15 17.48 -5.85
N GLY A 157 1.25 17.05 -7.11
CA GLY A 157 1.25 17.93 -8.29
C GLY A 157 0.20 17.47 -9.31
N VAL A 158 -0.82 18.29 -9.57
CA VAL A 158 -1.95 17.98 -10.46
C VAL A 158 -2.11 19.09 -11.50
N PRO A 159 -2.46 18.78 -12.77
CA PRO A 159 -2.78 19.81 -13.76
C PRO A 159 -3.96 20.69 -13.32
N ASP A 160 -3.77 22.01 -13.39
CA ASP A 160 -4.76 22.99 -12.93
C ASP A 160 -5.88 23.28 -13.97
N ASP A 161 -6.00 22.44 -14.99
CA ASP A 161 -6.92 22.57 -16.13
C ASP A 161 -8.28 21.84 -15.92
N GLY A 162 -8.45 21.18 -14.77
CA GLY A 162 -9.67 20.43 -14.44
C GLY A 162 -9.80 19.09 -15.19
N SER A 163 -8.72 18.55 -15.75
CA SER A 163 -8.67 17.20 -16.35
C SER A 163 -8.70 16.07 -15.32
N VAL A 164 -8.42 16.39 -14.05
CA VAL A 164 -8.40 15.46 -12.92
C VAL A 164 -9.52 15.86 -11.95
N ARG A 165 -10.50 14.98 -11.77
CA ARG A 165 -11.72 15.25 -10.99
C ARG A 165 -12.12 14.11 -10.10
N ASP A 166 -12.71 14.43 -8.94
CA ASP A 166 -13.27 13.45 -8.01
C ASP A 166 -12.26 12.34 -7.62
N CYS A 167 -10.95 12.64 -7.63
CA CYS A 167 -9.90 11.65 -7.38
C CYS A 167 -9.38 11.70 -5.93
N VAL A 168 -8.70 10.63 -5.51
CA VAL A 168 -7.87 10.62 -4.31
C VAL A 168 -6.40 10.49 -4.73
N ILE A 169 -5.59 11.45 -4.31
CA ILE A 169 -4.21 11.61 -4.77
C ILE A 169 -3.29 11.75 -3.55
N VAL A 170 -2.37 10.82 -3.39
CA VAL A 170 -1.45 10.78 -2.24
C VAL A 170 -0.02 10.74 -2.75
N ASP A 171 0.81 11.70 -2.34
CA ASP A 171 2.24 11.78 -2.67
C ASP A 171 2.57 11.53 -4.15
N SER A 172 1.80 12.14 -5.06
CA SER A 172 1.85 11.84 -6.49
C SER A 172 1.97 13.08 -7.37
N VAL A 173 2.72 12.95 -8.47
CA VAL A 173 2.89 14.01 -9.47
C VAL A 173 2.36 13.55 -10.83
N LEU A 174 1.33 14.24 -11.31
CA LEU A 174 0.56 13.88 -12.50
C LEU A 174 0.96 14.79 -13.67
N GLY A 175 1.55 14.19 -14.71
CA GLY A 175 1.74 14.76 -16.05
C GLY A 175 0.46 14.68 -16.89
N ARG A 176 0.52 14.51 -18.22
CA ARG A 176 -0.59 15.02 -19.06
C ARG A 176 -1.82 14.11 -19.06
N GLY A 177 -2.97 14.67 -18.68
CA GLY A 177 -4.04 13.96 -17.96
C GLY A 177 -5.13 13.25 -18.76
N HIS A 178 -5.85 12.40 -18.04
CA HIS A 178 -7.21 12.61 -17.56
C HIS A 178 -7.48 11.55 -16.49
N ALA A 179 -8.24 11.92 -15.47
CA ALA A 179 -8.65 11.01 -14.41
C ALA A 179 -9.99 11.47 -13.84
N ARG A 180 -10.90 10.53 -13.63
CA ARG A 180 -12.16 10.80 -12.95
C ARG A 180 -12.45 9.67 -11.98
N GLY A 181 -12.69 9.98 -10.71
CA GLY A 181 -13.04 8.94 -9.73
C GLY A 181 -11.97 7.85 -9.62
N ALA A 182 -10.69 8.25 -9.66
CA ALA A 182 -9.56 7.33 -9.62
C ALA A 182 -8.73 7.55 -8.34
N VAL A 183 -7.92 6.54 -7.99
CA VAL A 183 -6.99 6.62 -6.86
C VAL A 183 -5.56 6.53 -7.37
N VAL A 184 -4.73 7.50 -6.96
CA VAL A 184 -3.33 7.59 -7.35
C VAL A 184 -2.48 7.76 -6.09
N VAL A 185 -1.58 6.80 -5.83
CA VAL A 185 -0.73 6.79 -4.63
C VAL A 185 0.72 6.65 -5.04
N ARG A 186 1.59 7.49 -4.47
CA ARG A 186 3.06 7.45 -4.61
C ARG A 186 3.55 7.31 -6.06
N SER A 187 2.86 7.95 -7.01
CA SER A 187 3.07 7.75 -8.44
C SER A 187 3.59 8.99 -9.16
N ARG A 188 4.38 8.78 -10.23
CA ARG A 188 4.81 9.85 -11.15
C ARG A 188 4.48 9.49 -12.59
N LEU A 189 3.70 10.34 -13.24
CA LEU A 189 2.97 9.98 -14.46
C LEU A 189 3.24 11.01 -15.56
N GLU A 190 3.34 10.63 -16.85
CA GLU A 190 3.61 11.63 -17.92
C GLU A 190 2.65 11.68 -19.13
N ARG A 191 1.97 10.63 -19.60
CA ARG A 191 0.73 10.80 -20.41
C ARG A 191 -0.32 9.75 -20.05
N PHE A 192 -1.52 10.18 -19.67
CA PHE A 192 -2.28 9.53 -18.62
C PHE A 192 -3.77 9.43 -18.98
N ALA A 193 -4.37 8.29 -18.65
CA ALA A 193 -5.77 7.98 -18.88
C ALA A 193 -6.28 7.03 -17.80
N LEU A 194 -6.93 7.53 -16.76
CA LEU A 194 -7.54 6.70 -15.73
C LEU A 194 -9.05 6.82 -15.78
N ALA A 195 -9.70 5.69 -16.04
CA ALA A 195 -11.14 5.58 -15.98
C ALA A 195 -11.66 5.52 -14.53
N PRO A 196 -12.97 5.72 -14.31
CA PRO A 196 -13.57 5.57 -12.99
C PRO A 196 -13.30 4.23 -12.30
N GLY A 197 -12.98 4.29 -11.01
CA GLY A 197 -12.63 3.14 -10.19
C GLY A 197 -11.25 2.55 -10.47
N ALA A 198 -10.44 3.18 -11.35
CA ALA A 198 -9.07 2.76 -11.59
C ALA A 198 -8.17 3.13 -10.40
N VAL A 199 -7.20 2.26 -10.12
CA VAL A 199 -6.25 2.43 -9.02
C VAL A 199 -4.81 2.32 -9.55
N ALA A 200 -4.00 3.34 -9.30
CA ALA A 200 -2.58 3.37 -9.64
C ALA A 200 -1.74 3.55 -8.37
N LEU A 201 -0.91 2.56 -8.05
CA LEU A 201 -0.05 2.53 -6.87
C LEU A 201 1.40 2.38 -7.32
N GLU A 202 2.27 3.31 -6.89
CA GLU A 202 3.72 3.28 -7.14
C GLU A 202 4.12 3.08 -8.62
N CYS A 203 3.51 3.84 -9.54
CA CYS A 203 3.83 3.76 -10.97
C CYS A 203 4.81 4.88 -11.41
N ARG A 204 5.83 4.59 -12.24
CA ARG A 204 6.67 5.60 -12.92
C ARG A 204 6.65 5.37 -14.44
N VAL A 205 5.94 6.21 -15.21
CA VAL A 205 5.50 5.89 -16.59
C VAL A 205 5.71 7.02 -17.62
N ARG A 206 5.59 6.72 -18.94
CA ARG A 206 5.39 7.71 -20.02
C ARG A 206 4.23 7.44 -20.99
N GLY A 207 3.32 6.52 -20.65
CA GLY A 207 2.05 6.31 -21.34
C GLY A 207 1.16 5.28 -20.65
N LEU A 208 0.30 5.68 -19.72
CA LEU A 208 -0.53 4.78 -18.92
C LEU A 208 -2.02 4.94 -19.22
N ARG A 209 -2.69 3.83 -19.55
CA ARG A 209 -4.14 3.72 -19.65
C ARG A 209 -4.67 2.61 -18.73
N LEU A 210 -5.46 3.00 -17.74
CA LEU A 210 -6.23 2.09 -16.90
C LEU A 210 -7.71 2.21 -17.27
N ASP A 211 -8.27 1.15 -17.83
CA ASP A 211 -9.71 1.06 -18.13
C ASP A 211 -10.50 0.87 -16.79
N PRO A 212 -11.85 0.95 -16.79
CA PRO A 212 -12.64 0.97 -15.55
C PRO A 212 -12.34 -0.23 -14.64
N ARG A 213 -12.24 0.02 -13.33
CA ARG A 213 -11.93 -1.01 -12.32
C ARG A 213 -10.62 -1.77 -12.58
N ALA A 214 -9.67 -1.17 -13.29
CA ALA A 214 -8.33 -1.71 -13.41
C ALA A 214 -7.44 -1.30 -12.22
N LEU A 215 -6.43 -2.11 -11.92
CA LEU A 215 -5.37 -1.73 -10.98
C LEU A 215 -3.99 -1.95 -11.58
N ALA A 216 -3.10 -1.00 -11.34
CA ALA A 216 -1.65 -1.16 -11.53
C ALA A 216 -0.94 -0.94 -10.20
N PHE A 217 -0.10 -1.91 -9.81
CA PHE A 217 0.72 -1.88 -8.61
C PHE A 217 2.20 -2.00 -8.98
N ALA A 218 3.03 -1.15 -8.36
CA ALA A 218 4.50 -1.09 -8.46
C ALA A 218 5.08 -1.12 -9.90
N SER A 219 4.50 -0.36 -10.86
CA SER A 219 4.84 -0.46 -12.29
C SER A 219 5.89 0.58 -12.77
N ILE A 220 6.91 0.19 -13.54
CA ILE A 220 7.83 1.15 -14.22
C ILE A 220 7.91 0.80 -15.72
N ALA A 221 7.22 1.54 -16.61
CA ALA A 221 7.07 1.19 -18.03
C ALA A 221 6.93 2.42 -18.95
N ASP A 222 7.37 2.30 -20.20
CA ASP A 222 7.17 3.36 -21.22
C ASP A 222 5.71 3.45 -21.66
N VAL A 223 5.05 2.31 -21.90
CA VAL A 223 3.62 2.22 -22.21
C VAL A 223 2.99 1.04 -21.45
N LEU A 224 1.90 1.30 -20.73
CA LEU A 224 1.13 0.29 -20.02
C LEU A 224 -0.37 0.49 -20.28
N ARG A 225 -1.05 -0.58 -20.66
CA ARG A 225 -2.51 -0.64 -20.74
C ARG A 225 -3.01 -1.80 -19.90
N VAL A 226 -3.87 -1.51 -18.93
CA VAL A 226 -4.56 -2.52 -18.14
C VAL A 226 -6.03 -2.50 -18.52
N PRO A 227 -6.58 -3.60 -19.08
CA PRO A 227 -7.98 -3.69 -19.44
C PRO A 227 -8.91 -3.55 -18.24
N ALA A 228 -10.19 -3.30 -18.52
CA ALA A 228 -11.20 -3.27 -17.47
C ALA A 228 -11.19 -4.58 -16.69
N ASP A 229 -11.39 -4.48 -15.38
CA ASP A 229 -11.42 -5.62 -14.46
C ASP A 229 -10.13 -6.46 -14.45
N HIS A 230 -9.00 -5.88 -14.84
CA HIS A 230 -7.70 -6.55 -14.72
C HIS A 230 -6.83 -5.84 -13.69
N VAL A 231 -5.98 -6.64 -13.04
CA VAL A 231 -4.92 -6.16 -12.16
C VAL A 231 -3.58 -6.41 -12.83
N HIS A 232 -2.64 -5.50 -12.60
CA HIS A 232 -1.28 -5.58 -13.10
C HIS A 232 -0.28 -5.32 -11.97
N THR A 233 0.81 -6.09 -11.98
CA THR A 233 2.02 -5.78 -11.24
C THR A 233 3.25 -6.00 -12.10
N SER A 234 4.37 -5.37 -11.71
CA SER A 234 5.67 -5.62 -12.30
C SER A 234 6.52 -6.47 -11.36
N ILE A 235 7.11 -7.53 -11.89
CA ILE A 235 8.04 -8.39 -11.14
C ILE A 235 9.34 -8.46 -11.94
N ALA A 236 10.49 -8.25 -11.31
CA ALA A 236 11.77 -8.32 -12.02
C ALA A 236 11.99 -9.74 -12.54
N ALA A 237 12.44 -9.89 -13.79
CA ALA A 237 12.74 -11.18 -14.42
C ALA A 237 13.74 -11.97 -13.59
N ASP A 238 14.80 -11.29 -13.15
CA ASP A 238 15.79 -11.77 -12.21
C ASP A 238 15.91 -10.75 -11.06
N MET A 239 15.65 -11.22 -9.84
CA MET A 239 15.70 -10.39 -8.63
C MET A 239 17.14 -10.14 -8.15
N GLN A 240 18.13 -10.88 -8.67
CA GLN A 240 19.54 -10.75 -8.31
C GLN A 240 20.33 -9.87 -9.29
N ALA A 241 19.74 -9.54 -10.44
CA ALA A 241 20.37 -8.68 -11.43
C ALA A 241 20.61 -7.27 -10.87
N ALA A 242 21.82 -6.74 -11.10
CA ALA A 242 22.16 -5.37 -10.73
C ALA A 242 21.25 -4.33 -11.42
N GLU A 243 20.79 -4.65 -12.63
CA GLU A 243 19.80 -3.87 -13.38
C GLU A 243 18.59 -4.78 -13.70
N PRO A 244 17.53 -4.74 -12.88
CA PRO A 244 16.38 -5.63 -13.07
C PRO A 244 15.57 -5.27 -14.31
N VAL A 245 15.31 -6.27 -15.16
CA VAL A 245 14.35 -6.18 -16.26
C VAL A 245 12.96 -6.47 -15.71
N TRP A 246 12.05 -5.50 -15.77
CA TRP A 246 10.69 -5.66 -15.27
C TRP A 246 9.80 -6.44 -16.24
N GLN A 247 9.12 -7.47 -15.75
CA GLN A 247 8.11 -8.21 -16.49
C GLN A 247 6.72 -7.77 -16.04
N SER A 248 5.78 -7.67 -16.98
CA SER A 248 4.37 -7.42 -16.70
C SER A 248 3.65 -8.71 -16.34
N TRP A 249 2.93 -8.67 -15.22
CA TRP A 249 2.11 -9.75 -14.74
C TRP A 249 0.68 -9.26 -14.58
N PHE A 250 -0.25 -9.93 -15.27
CA PHE A 250 -1.67 -9.62 -15.29
C PHE A 250 -2.48 -10.71 -14.60
N ALA A 251 -3.65 -10.30 -14.12
CA ALA A 251 -4.73 -11.23 -13.81
C ALA A 251 -6.10 -10.61 -14.06
N ASP A 252 -7.06 -11.47 -14.40
CA ASP A 252 -8.47 -11.12 -14.46
C ASP A 252 -9.06 -11.08 -13.04
N ALA A 253 -9.51 -9.91 -12.61
CA ALA A 253 -10.06 -9.68 -11.29
C ALA A 253 -11.52 -10.18 -11.15
N ARG A 254 -12.15 -10.64 -12.24
CA ARG A 254 -13.50 -11.23 -12.21
C ARG A 254 -13.50 -12.68 -11.72
N VAL A 255 -12.33 -13.30 -11.69
CA VAL A 255 -12.11 -14.63 -11.07
C VAL A 255 -11.30 -14.47 -9.80
N ASN A 256 -11.03 -15.57 -9.08
CA ASN A 256 -10.07 -15.55 -7.98
C ASN A 256 -8.66 -15.86 -8.52
N PRO A 257 -7.82 -14.86 -8.81
CA PRO A 257 -6.48 -15.12 -9.35
C PRO A 257 -5.55 -15.85 -8.39
N GLY A 258 -5.88 -15.88 -7.09
CA GLY A 258 -5.19 -16.68 -6.10
C GLY A 258 -5.65 -18.15 -6.03
N ALA A 259 -6.57 -18.59 -6.89
CA ALA A 259 -6.98 -19.99 -6.94
C ALA A 259 -5.84 -20.88 -7.46
N GLY A 260 -5.68 -22.07 -6.87
CA GLY A 260 -4.59 -23.00 -7.17
C GLY A 260 -4.49 -23.41 -8.66
N GLU A 261 -5.62 -23.42 -9.38
CA GLU A 261 -5.66 -23.74 -10.82
C GLU A 261 -4.89 -22.75 -11.72
N PHE A 262 -4.54 -21.57 -11.19
CA PHE A 262 -3.74 -20.56 -11.89
C PHE A 262 -2.27 -20.53 -11.40
N TYR A 263 -1.91 -21.34 -10.41
CA TYR A 263 -0.62 -21.26 -9.76
C TYR A 263 0.50 -21.91 -10.58
N ASP A 264 0.26 -23.12 -11.09
CA ASP A 264 1.29 -23.95 -11.72
C ASP A 264 1.40 -23.79 -13.25
N ARG A 265 0.58 -22.93 -13.85
CA ARG A 265 0.60 -22.67 -15.30
C ARG A 265 0.61 -21.17 -15.63
N PRO A 266 1.28 -20.77 -16.72
CA PRO A 266 1.17 -19.40 -17.23
C PRO A 266 -0.28 -19.05 -17.58
N CYS A 267 -0.76 -17.92 -17.08
CA CYS A 267 -2.12 -17.41 -17.30
C CYS A 267 -2.05 -15.95 -17.77
N TRP A 268 -3.10 -15.46 -18.44
CA TRP A 268 -3.28 -14.04 -18.81
C TRP A 268 -2.12 -13.40 -19.60
N GLY A 269 -1.35 -14.21 -20.34
CA GLY A 269 -0.19 -13.74 -21.09
C GLY A 269 1.06 -13.48 -20.23
N ASN A 270 1.07 -13.97 -18.99
CA ASN A 270 2.22 -13.86 -18.10
C ASN A 270 3.42 -14.68 -18.63
N PRO A 271 4.66 -14.25 -18.36
CA PRO A 271 5.87 -14.87 -18.90
C PRO A 271 6.17 -16.26 -18.31
N GLY A 272 5.52 -16.64 -17.20
CA GLY A 272 5.68 -17.92 -16.52
C GLY A 272 4.51 -18.19 -15.57
N SER A 273 4.59 -19.28 -14.82
CA SER A 273 3.63 -19.57 -13.75
C SER A 273 3.95 -18.80 -12.46
N PHE A 274 2.97 -18.65 -11.57
CA PHE A 274 3.24 -18.06 -10.26
C PHE A 274 4.14 -18.96 -9.41
N ALA A 275 4.01 -20.28 -9.53
CA ALA A 275 4.87 -21.25 -8.86
C ALA A 275 6.35 -21.06 -9.22
N GLU A 276 6.65 -20.96 -10.52
CA GLU A 276 8.00 -20.69 -11.02
C GLU A 276 8.53 -19.37 -10.45
N LYS A 277 7.68 -18.33 -10.43
CA LYS A 277 8.11 -17.00 -9.96
C LYS A 277 8.34 -16.96 -8.45
N PHE A 278 7.51 -17.66 -7.69
CA PHE A 278 7.63 -17.78 -6.25
C PHE A 278 8.94 -18.49 -5.86
N ILE A 279 9.30 -19.57 -6.56
CA ILE A 279 10.56 -20.29 -6.36
C ILE A 279 11.76 -19.34 -6.58
N GLN A 280 11.75 -18.57 -7.68
CA GLN A 280 12.80 -17.56 -7.94
C GLN A 280 12.91 -16.51 -6.83
N SER A 281 11.77 -16.14 -6.22
CA SER A 281 11.72 -15.09 -5.20
C SER A 281 12.14 -15.56 -3.80
N ARG A 282 12.04 -16.87 -3.52
CA ARG A 282 12.33 -17.48 -2.21
C ARG A 282 13.81 -17.75 -1.95
N TYR A 283 14.64 -17.97 -2.98
CA TYR A 283 16.08 -18.26 -2.83
C TYR A 283 16.93 -16.98 -2.60
N ARG A 284 16.50 -16.15 -1.66
CA ARG A 284 17.24 -14.97 -1.17
C ARG A 284 18.08 -15.33 0.05
#